data_AF-A0A835GFS1-F1
#
_entry.id   AF-A0A835GFS1-F1
#
_cell.length_a   1.000
_cell.length_b   1.000
_cell.length_c   1.000
_cell.angle_alpha   90.00
_cell.angle_beta   90.00
_cell.angle_gamma   90.00
#
_symmetry.space_group_name_H-M   'P 1'
#
loop_
_entity.id
_entity.type
_entity.pdbx_description
1 polymer ?
#
loop_
_entity_poly.entity_id
_entity_poly.type
_entity_poly.pdbx_seq_one_letter_code
_entity_poly.pdbx_strand_id
1 'polypeptide(L)'
;MDPSVMPHVAGAARLARAACLSAHQGERWNCSSIELAPRFTPDLLTGTREQAYVYAMSAAALTWSVARACAAGSLPACSCAAPPRAPPRPPRQAQITPSEPHARFKWGGCGDNFQWAERFAKQFLDAHEIDVREGKPAPANTSAPPKTKKKGRRGRKRLPRSPRRGRPTRKRFRSRPRYDYDDRGSRYRNIEYRMAADDPRFDPQVDLRTRLERLRELIASANLINGRFGRKAVSAGMRTKCTCHGVSGSCSIGT
;
A
#
# COMPACT_ATOMS: atom_id res chain seq x y z
N MET A 1 11.84 14.34 -1.27
CA MET A 1 10.49 14.40 -1.85
C MET A 1 10.09 15.86 -1.97
N ASP A 2 9.47 16.26 -3.08
CA ASP A 2 8.97 17.62 -3.25
C ASP A 2 7.73 17.83 -2.36
N PRO A 3 7.74 18.80 -1.42
CA PRO A 3 6.62 19.09 -0.54
C PRO A 3 5.34 19.50 -1.29
N SER A 4 5.47 20.05 -2.50
CA SER A 4 4.33 20.53 -3.30
C SER A 4 3.34 19.41 -3.68
N VAL A 5 3.79 18.15 -3.69
CA VAL A 5 2.98 17.00 -4.07
C VAL A 5 2.08 16.51 -2.92
N MET A 6 2.42 16.82 -1.66
CA MET A 6 1.76 16.25 -0.48
C MET A 6 0.26 16.57 -0.36
N PRO A 7 -0.24 17.77 -0.71
CA PRO A 7 -1.68 18.03 -0.75
C PRO A 7 -2.43 17.09 -1.70
N HIS A 8 -1.83 16.76 -2.86
CA HIS A 8 -2.39 15.81 -3.82
C HIS A 8 -2.35 14.38 -3.29
N VAL A 9 -1.31 14.01 -2.53
CA VAL A 9 -1.23 12.72 -1.83
C VAL A 9 -2.36 12.60 -0.79
N ALA A 10 -2.57 13.63 0.04
CA ALA A 10 -3.63 13.65 1.03
C ALA A 10 -5.03 13.65 0.39
N GLY A 11 -5.20 14.34 -0.75
CA GLY A 11 -6.39 14.28 -1.58
C GLY A 11 -6.65 12.88 -2.14
N ALA A 12 -5.61 12.22 -2.64
CA ALA A 12 -5.69 10.86 -3.16
C ALA A 12 -6.08 9.83 -2.09
N ALA A 13 -5.55 9.97 -0.87
CA ALA A 13 -5.93 9.12 0.26
C ALA A 13 -7.42 9.25 0.61
N ARG A 14 -7.95 10.48 0.60
CA ARG A 14 -9.38 10.74 0.79
C ARG A 14 -10.22 10.15 -0.35
N LEU A 15 -9.76 10.27 -1.59
CA LEU A 15 -10.40 9.68 -2.76
C LEU A 15 -10.44 8.14 -2.67
N ALA A 16 -9.32 7.51 -2.29
CA ALA A 16 -9.24 6.07 -2.11
C ALA A 16 -10.21 5.57 -1.01
N ARG A 17 -10.24 6.27 0.13
CA ARG A 17 -11.20 6.01 1.23
C ARG A 17 -12.64 6.09 0.75
N ALA A 18 -13.02 7.20 0.12
CA ALA A 18 -14.39 7.38 -0.37
C ALA A 18 -14.78 6.34 -1.41
N ALA A 19 -13.89 6.03 -2.35
CA ALA A 19 -14.13 5.01 -3.38
C ALA A 19 -14.29 3.61 -2.78
N CYS A 20 -13.46 3.25 -1.80
CA CYS A 20 -13.53 1.94 -1.15
C CYS A 20 -14.84 1.76 -0.36
N LEU A 21 -15.19 2.76 0.47
CA LEU A 21 -16.44 2.75 1.23
C LEU A 21 -17.66 2.67 0.30
N SER A 22 -17.66 3.45 -0.78
CA SER A 22 -18.76 3.44 -1.76
C SER A 22 -18.86 2.12 -2.53
N ALA A 23 -17.73 1.51 -2.90
CA ALA A 23 -17.72 0.26 -3.66
C ALA A 23 -18.24 -0.93 -2.84
N HIS A 24 -18.02 -0.91 -1.52
CA HIS A 24 -18.31 -2.04 -0.64
C HIS A 24 -19.43 -1.77 0.38
N GLN A 25 -20.21 -0.69 0.24
CA GLN A 25 -21.21 -0.26 1.23
C GLN A 25 -22.25 -1.36 1.59
N GLY A 26 -22.61 -2.23 0.65
CA GLY A 26 -23.58 -3.30 0.84
C GLY A 26 -22.98 -4.68 1.13
N GLU A 27 -21.66 -4.78 1.27
CA GLU A 27 -20.96 -6.04 1.49
C GLU A 27 -20.73 -6.31 2.98
N ARG A 28 -20.47 -7.57 3.33
CA ARG A 28 -20.11 -7.96 4.71
C ARG A 28 -18.88 -7.20 5.20
N TRP A 29 -17.90 -7.02 4.33
CA TRP A 29 -16.80 -6.11 4.55
C TRP A 29 -17.13 -4.79 3.86
N ASN A 30 -17.42 -3.76 4.64
CA ASN A 30 -17.88 -2.45 4.12
C ASN A 30 -16.75 -1.42 3.96
N CYS A 31 -15.49 -1.87 3.99
CA CYS A 31 -14.29 -1.03 3.99
C CYS A 31 -14.17 -0.01 5.15
N SER A 32 -14.97 -0.10 6.22
CA SER A 32 -14.90 0.83 7.37
C SER A 32 -13.54 0.87 8.06
N SER A 33 -12.80 -0.23 8.04
CA SER A 33 -11.43 -0.33 8.57
C SER A 33 -10.45 0.69 8.02
N ILE A 34 -10.66 1.18 6.79
CA ILE A 34 -9.79 2.17 6.14
C ILE A 34 -9.83 3.53 6.86
N GLU A 35 -10.88 3.80 7.63
CA GLU A 35 -11.04 5.06 8.36
C GLU A 35 -10.15 5.15 9.61
N LEU A 36 -9.64 4.01 10.09
CA LEU A 36 -8.80 3.91 11.29
C LEU A 36 -7.32 4.23 11.04
N ALA A 37 -6.98 4.67 9.82
CA ALA A 37 -5.62 5.02 9.43
C ALA A 37 -4.93 5.94 10.47
N PRO A 38 -3.65 5.70 10.81
CA PRO A 38 -2.76 4.64 10.31
C PRO A 38 -2.89 3.31 11.08
N ARG A 39 -3.78 3.22 12.08
CA ARG A 39 -3.97 2.04 12.93
C ARG A 39 -5.07 1.14 12.39
N PHE A 40 -4.76 0.45 11.32
CA PHE A 40 -5.70 -0.47 10.68
C PHE A 40 -6.01 -1.70 11.52
N THR A 41 -7.13 -2.34 11.22
CA THR A 41 -7.56 -3.62 11.79
C THR A 41 -6.96 -4.81 11.04
N PRO A 42 -7.05 -6.05 11.59
CA PRO A 42 -6.41 -7.22 10.99
C PRO A 42 -6.82 -7.51 9.54
N ASP A 43 -8.04 -7.15 9.15
CA ASP A 43 -8.52 -7.26 7.77
C ASP A 43 -7.68 -6.47 6.76
N LEU A 44 -6.86 -5.51 7.19
CA LEU A 44 -5.95 -4.75 6.33
C LEU A 44 -4.46 -4.97 6.66
N LEU A 45 -4.14 -5.85 7.62
CA LEU A 45 -2.76 -6.06 8.09
C LEU A 45 -2.24 -7.49 7.90
N THR A 46 -3.12 -8.46 7.65
CA THR A 46 -2.75 -9.89 7.68
C THR A 46 -2.60 -10.56 6.31
N GLY A 47 -2.57 -9.79 5.22
CA GLY A 47 -2.42 -10.29 3.85
C GLY A 47 -3.73 -10.78 3.23
N THR A 48 -4.86 -10.20 3.62
CA THR A 48 -6.20 -10.57 3.14
C THR A 48 -6.48 -10.06 1.72
N ARG A 49 -7.62 -10.47 1.15
CA ARG A 49 -8.10 -9.95 -0.14
C ARG A 49 -8.53 -8.47 -0.02
N GLU A 50 -9.07 -8.09 1.12
CA GLU A 50 -9.50 -6.74 1.47
C GLU A 50 -8.29 -5.80 1.53
N GLN A 51 -7.18 -6.25 2.13
CA GLN A 51 -5.91 -5.53 2.10
C GLN A 51 -5.42 -5.34 0.66
N ALA A 52 -5.45 -6.39 -0.15
CA ALA A 52 -5.03 -6.33 -1.54
C ALA A 52 -5.83 -5.28 -2.33
N TYR A 53 -7.15 -5.22 -2.12
CA TYR A 53 -8.02 -4.24 -2.73
C TYR A 53 -7.64 -2.80 -2.32
N VAL A 54 -7.44 -2.54 -1.02
CA VAL A 54 -7.08 -1.21 -0.51
C VAL A 54 -5.73 -0.73 -1.05
N TYR A 55 -4.72 -1.61 -1.16
CA TYR A 55 -3.43 -1.28 -1.76
C TYR A 55 -3.57 -0.91 -3.24
N ALA A 56 -4.34 -1.70 -4.01
CA ALA A 56 -4.60 -1.42 -5.41
C ALA A 56 -5.35 -0.09 -5.59
N MET A 57 -6.43 0.13 -4.84
CA MET A 57 -7.23 1.36 -4.91
C MET A 57 -6.45 2.59 -4.49
N SER A 58 -5.62 2.50 -3.45
CA SER A 58 -4.77 3.61 -3.02
C SER A 58 -3.73 3.98 -4.08
N ALA A 59 -3.12 2.99 -4.72
CA ALA A 59 -2.16 3.21 -5.80
C ALA A 59 -2.82 3.78 -7.06
N ALA A 60 -4.03 3.33 -7.39
CA ALA A 60 -4.84 3.87 -8.47
C ALA A 60 -5.22 5.34 -8.21
N ALA A 61 -5.78 5.63 -7.03
CA ALA A 61 -6.22 6.97 -6.64
C ALA A 61 -5.06 7.97 -6.62
N LEU A 62 -3.88 7.56 -6.14
CA LEU A 62 -2.68 8.41 -6.15
C LEU A 62 -2.22 8.72 -7.57
N THR A 63 -2.12 7.68 -8.41
CA THR A 63 -1.69 7.85 -9.80
C THR A 63 -2.66 8.74 -10.58
N TRP A 64 -3.97 8.53 -10.40
CA TRP A 64 -5.00 9.35 -11.04
C TRP A 64 -4.96 10.81 -10.58
N SER A 65 -4.89 11.04 -9.26
CA SER A 65 -4.93 12.39 -8.70
C SER A 65 -3.72 13.22 -9.13
N VAL A 66 -2.54 12.60 -9.12
CA VAL A 66 -1.29 13.24 -9.52
C VAL A 66 -1.24 13.47 -11.03
N ALA A 67 -1.66 12.51 -11.86
CA ALA A 67 -1.67 12.68 -13.30
C ALA A 67 -2.55 13.87 -13.74
N ARG A 68 -3.70 14.05 -13.06
CA ARG A 68 -4.61 15.19 -13.27
C ARG A 68 -4.05 16.50 -12.72
N ALA A 69 -3.35 16.47 -11.59
CA ALA A 69 -2.68 17.65 -11.05
C ALA A 69 -1.60 18.17 -12.02
N CYS A 70 -0.88 17.26 -12.69
CA CYS A 70 0.06 17.61 -13.76
C CYS A 70 -0.65 18.28 -14.94
N ALA A 71 -1.78 17.72 -15.39
CA ALA A 71 -2.53 18.31 -16.50
C ALA A 71 -3.19 19.65 -16.14
N ALA A 72 -3.55 19.84 -14.87
CA ALA A 72 -4.09 21.10 -14.38
C ALA A 72 -3.02 22.19 -14.16
N GLY A 73 -1.73 21.86 -14.29
CA GLY A 73 -0.63 22.78 -13.98
C GLY A 73 -0.52 23.12 -12.49
N SER A 74 -1.20 22.37 -11.61
CA SER A 74 -1.16 22.61 -10.16
C SER A 74 0.13 22.10 -9.51
N LEU A 75 0.86 21.21 -10.20
CA LEU A 75 2.08 20.61 -9.70
C LEU A 75 3.29 21.03 -10.55
N PRO A 76 4.25 21.79 -10.00
CA PRO A 76 5.39 22.32 -10.77
C PRO A 76 6.39 21.24 -11.18
N ALA A 77 6.39 20.09 -10.50
CA ALA A 77 7.31 18.99 -10.76
C ALA A 77 7.00 18.19 -12.05
N CYS A 78 5.87 18.47 -12.71
CA CYS A 78 5.45 17.78 -13.92
C CYS A 78 4.71 18.72 -14.89
N SER A 79 4.58 18.26 -16.13
CA SER A 79 3.87 18.94 -17.22
C SER A 79 2.76 18.06 -17.80
N CYS A 80 2.01 18.58 -18.77
CA CYS A 80 1.12 17.80 -19.62
C CYS A 80 1.82 16.56 -20.21
N ALA A 81 1.04 15.51 -20.46
CA ALA A 81 1.52 14.34 -21.18
C ALA A 81 1.98 14.71 -22.59
N ALA A 82 3.06 14.05 -23.05
CA ALA A 82 3.46 14.14 -24.45
C ALA A 82 2.37 13.48 -25.34
N PRO A 83 2.03 14.08 -26.49
CA PRO A 83 1.04 13.52 -27.39
C PRO A 83 1.52 12.16 -27.93
N PRO A 84 0.63 11.17 -28.10
CA PRO A 84 0.96 9.92 -28.75
C PRO A 84 1.50 10.12 -30.18
N ARG A 85 2.43 9.26 -30.59
CA ARG A 85 3.03 9.32 -31.95
C ARG A 85 2.03 8.97 -33.05
N ALA A 86 1.15 8.00 -32.77
CA ALA A 86 0.10 7.61 -33.70
C ALA A 86 -0.97 8.70 -33.77
N PRO A 87 -1.53 9.02 -34.95
CA PRO A 87 -2.60 10.00 -35.05
C PRO A 87 -3.82 9.57 -34.24
N PRO A 88 -4.60 10.53 -33.70
CA PRO A 88 -5.79 10.20 -32.92
C PRO A 88 -6.82 9.50 -33.81
N ARG A 89 -7.49 8.48 -33.24
CA ARG A 89 -8.64 7.86 -33.90
C ARG A 89 -9.81 8.83 -33.81
N PRO A 90 -10.46 9.18 -34.94
CA PRO A 90 -11.63 10.06 -34.91
C PRO A 90 -12.78 9.42 -34.10
N PRO A 91 -13.59 10.24 -33.40
CA PRO A 91 -14.75 9.74 -32.68
C PRO A 91 -15.79 9.14 -33.65
N ARG A 92 -16.68 8.28 -33.16
CA ARG A 92 -17.73 7.68 -34.00
C ARG A 92 -18.65 8.71 -34.65
N GLN A 93 -18.84 9.88 -34.04
CA GLN A 93 -19.65 10.97 -34.58
C GLN A 93 -18.89 11.85 -35.61
N ALA A 94 -17.65 11.50 -35.96
CA ALA A 94 -16.90 12.25 -36.95
C ALA A 94 -17.61 12.20 -38.32
N GLN A 95 -17.95 13.36 -38.87
CA GLN A 95 -18.61 13.46 -40.16
C GLN A 95 -17.56 13.34 -41.25
N ILE A 96 -17.65 12.29 -42.06
CA ILE A 96 -16.86 12.11 -43.27
C ILE A 96 -17.71 12.66 -44.41
N THR A 97 -17.29 13.77 -45.02
CA THR A 97 -18.00 14.32 -46.18
C THR A 97 -17.39 13.76 -47.46
N PRO A 98 -18.14 13.70 -48.58
CA PRO A 98 -17.59 13.30 -49.87
C PRO A 98 -16.44 14.22 -50.35
N SER A 99 -16.44 15.49 -49.90
CA SER A 99 -15.41 16.49 -50.17
C SER A 99 -14.18 16.38 -49.26
N GLU A 100 -14.33 15.83 -48.05
CA GLU A 100 -13.24 15.57 -47.10
C GLU A 100 -13.35 14.14 -46.57
N PRO A 101 -12.69 13.17 -47.23
CA PRO A 101 -12.81 11.74 -46.92
C PRO A 101 -12.20 11.34 -45.56
N HIS A 102 -11.57 12.27 -44.84
CA HIS A 102 -10.93 12.02 -43.54
C HIS A 102 -11.25 13.14 -42.55
N ALA A 103 -11.90 12.79 -41.44
CA ALA A 103 -12.06 13.71 -40.32
C ALA A 103 -10.68 14.10 -39.76
N ARG A 104 -10.38 15.41 -39.76
CA ARG A 104 -9.03 15.93 -39.48
C ARG A 104 -8.82 16.14 -37.99
N PHE A 105 -8.65 15.05 -37.25
CA PHE A 105 -8.30 15.10 -35.82
C PHE A 105 -6.79 15.19 -35.63
N LYS A 106 -6.35 16.11 -34.76
CA LYS A 106 -4.95 16.24 -34.35
C LYS A 106 -4.87 16.19 -32.84
N TRP A 107 -3.78 15.65 -32.29
CA TRP A 107 -3.55 15.77 -30.86
C TRP A 107 -3.48 17.23 -30.43
N GLY A 108 -4.19 17.57 -29.37
CA GLY A 108 -4.21 18.90 -28.78
C GLY A 108 -4.64 18.86 -27.32
N GLY A 109 -4.66 20.03 -26.69
CA GLY A 109 -4.98 20.16 -25.27
C GLY A 109 -3.87 19.64 -24.35
N CYS A 110 -4.23 19.44 -23.08
CA CYS A 110 -3.32 18.94 -22.04
C CYS A 110 -3.80 17.58 -21.54
N GLY A 111 -3.05 16.53 -21.87
CA GLY A 111 -3.33 15.16 -21.41
C GLY A 111 -2.77 14.88 -20.01
N ASP A 112 -3.44 13.98 -19.28
CA ASP A 112 -3.01 13.48 -17.97
C ASP A 112 -1.65 12.77 -18.07
N ASN A 113 -0.63 13.26 -17.35
CA ASN A 113 0.73 12.70 -17.41
C ASN A 113 0.88 11.43 -16.55
N PHE A 114 0.30 10.34 -17.07
CA PHE A 114 0.29 9.04 -16.39
C PHE A 114 1.70 8.51 -16.11
N GLN A 115 2.64 8.65 -17.03
CA GLN A 115 3.99 8.08 -16.86
C GLN A 115 4.74 8.70 -15.67
N TRP A 116 4.62 10.03 -15.50
CA TRP A 116 5.19 10.70 -14.35
C TRP A 116 4.49 10.28 -13.07
N ALA A 117 3.15 10.26 -13.08
CA ALA A 117 2.35 9.88 -11.92
C ALA A 117 2.57 8.43 -11.47
N GLU A 118 2.71 7.48 -12.40
CA GLU A 118 2.99 6.06 -12.10
C GLU A 118 4.34 5.93 -11.39
N ARG A 119 5.38 6.62 -11.88
CA ARG A 119 6.70 6.61 -11.25
C ARG A 119 6.67 7.22 -9.86
N PHE A 120 5.99 8.36 -9.71
CA PHE A 120 5.84 9.01 -8.41
C PHE A 120 5.08 8.12 -7.42
N ALA A 121 3.91 7.59 -7.80
CA ALA A 121 3.10 6.73 -6.96
C ALA A 121 3.84 5.45 -6.57
N LYS A 122 4.62 4.88 -7.50
CA LYS A 122 5.52 3.76 -7.22
C LYS A 122 6.54 4.13 -6.15
N GLN A 123 7.26 5.24 -6.31
CA GLN A 123 8.29 5.67 -5.35
C GLN A 123 7.70 5.99 -3.97
N PHE A 124 6.52 6.58 -3.93
CA PHE A 124 5.86 6.97 -2.68
C PHE A 124 5.27 5.78 -1.91
N LEU A 125 4.51 4.91 -2.58
CA LEU A 125 3.80 3.81 -1.91
C LEU A 125 4.68 2.58 -1.68
N ASP A 126 5.58 2.25 -2.62
CA ASP A 126 6.36 1.02 -2.55
C ASP A 126 7.52 1.12 -1.54
N ALA A 127 7.91 2.32 -1.09
CA ALA A 127 9.13 2.53 -0.29
C ALA A 127 9.14 1.69 0.99
N HIS A 128 8.07 1.75 1.79
CA HIS A 128 7.98 0.99 3.04
C HIS A 128 7.96 -0.53 2.79
N GLU A 129 7.17 -0.97 1.81
CA GLU A 129 7.03 -2.40 1.49
C GLU A 129 8.35 -2.99 0.94
N ILE A 130 9.13 -2.21 0.20
CA ILE A 130 10.47 -2.61 -0.25
C ILE A 130 11.39 -2.83 0.94
N ASP A 131 11.43 -1.89 1.88
CA ASP A 131 12.28 -2.01 3.07
C ASP A 131 11.88 -3.23 3.91
N VAL A 132 10.58 -3.48 4.10
CA VAL A 132 10.07 -4.65 4.81
C VAL A 132 10.45 -5.95 4.10
N ARG A 133 10.27 -6.02 2.77
CA ARG A 133 10.62 -7.21 1.97
C ARG A 133 12.12 -7.49 1.97
N GLU A 134 12.96 -6.46 2.03
CA GLU A 134 14.42 -6.59 2.07
C GLU A 134 14.96 -6.81 3.49
N GLY A 135 14.11 -6.90 4.50
CA GLY A 135 14.50 -7.06 5.90
C GLY A 135 15.27 -5.86 6.45
N LYS A 136 15.13 -4.68 5.84
CA LYS A 136 15.82 -3.47 6.29
C LYS A 136 15.22 -2.99 7.61
N PRO A 137 16.06 -2.63 8.60
CA PRO A 137 15.55 -2.07 9.85
C PRO A 137 14.83 -0.75 9.56
N ALA A 138 13.71 -0.52 10.26
CA ALA A 138 13.00 0.75 10.18
C ALA A 138 13.97 1.91 10.39
N PRO A 139 13.84 3.03 9.65
CA PRO A 139 14.69 4.19 9.85
C PRO A 139 14.62 4.58 11.32
N ALA A 140 15.80 4.66 11.96
CA ALA A 140 15.87 5.06 13.36
C ALA A 140 15.17 6.41 13.50
N ASN A 141 14.14 6.49 14.34
CA ASN A 141 13.50 7.75 14.70
C ASN A 141 14.60 8.71 15.17
N THR A 142 14.97 9.69 14.35
CA THR A 142 15.88 10.79 14.70
C THR A 142 15.17 11.83 15.56
N SER A 143 14.49 11.34 16.59
CA SER A 143 14.01 12.08 17.75
C SER A 143 14.58 11.44 19.02
N ALA A 144 15.80 10.91 18.96
CA ALA A 144 16.54 10.54 20.16
C ALA A 144 17.18 11.81 20.74
N PRO A 145 16.93 12.16 22.01
CA PRO A 145 17.66 13.25 22.67
C PRO A 145 19.16 12.93 22.67
N PRO A 146 20.04 13.94 22.62
CA PRO A 146 21.47 13.73 22.45
C PRO A 146 22.00 12.81 23.56
N LYS A 147 22.57 11.67 23.18
CA LYS A 147 23.22 10.76 24.12
C LYS A 147 24.39 11.49 24.78
N THR A 148 24.21 11.92 26.02
CA THR A 148 25.32 12.38 26.86
C THR A 148 26.31 11.23 27.03
N LYS A 149 27.54 11.40 26.53
CA LYS A 149 28.65 10.46 26.71
C LYS A 149 28.85 10.22 28.21
N LYS A 150 28.52 9.02 28.72
CA LYS A 150 28.92 8.60 30.07
C LYS A 150 30.45 8.47 30.09
N LYS A 151 31.13 9.45 30.70
CA LYS A 151 32.57 9.35 31.05
C LYS A 151 32.78 8.10 31.91
N GLY A 152 33.75 7.28 31.53
CA GLY A 152 34.13 6.07 32.22
C GLY A 152 34.44 6.32 33.71
N ARG A 153 33.78 5.57 34.58
CA ARG A 153 34.09 5.56 36.01
C ARG A 153 35.19 4.52 36.23
N ARG A 154 36.41 4.99 36.52
CA ARG A 154 37.58 4.19 36.90
C ARG A 154 37.23 3.23 38.04
N GLY A 155 37.75 2.00 37.94
CA GLY A 155 37.44 0.89 38.82
C GLY A 155 37.78 1.14 40.29
N ARG A 156 36.90 0.70 41.19
CA ARG A 156 37.23 0.47 42.60
C ARG A 156 37.70 -0.97 42.76
N LYS A 157 38.93 -1.14 43.26
CA LYS A 157 39.49 -2.45 43.66
C LYS A 157 38.58 -3.10 44.72
N ARG A 158 38.19 -4.35 44.50
CA ARG A 158 37.46 -5.17 45.49
C ARG A 158 38.47 -5.78 46.46
N LEU A 159 38.21 -5.66 47.76
CA LEU A 159 38.93 -6.37 48.82
C LEU A 159 38.63 -7.89 48.76
N PRO A 160 39.58 -8.76 49.15
CA PRO A 160 39.38 -10.20 49.13
C PRO A 160 38.40 -10.64 50.23
N ARG A 161 37.50 -11.57 49.89
CA ARG A 161 36.58 -12.22 50.84
C ARG A 161 37.24 -13.46 51.45
N SER A 162 37.16 -13.59 52.78
CA SER A 162 37.58 -14.76 53.54
C SER A 162 36.75 -16.02 53.23
N PRO A 163 37.30 -17.23 53.44
CA PRO A 163 36.63 -18.48 53.08
C PRO A 163 35.66 -18.92 54.19
N ARG A 164 34.42 -19.25 53.83
CA ARG A 164 33.49 -19.96 54.75
C ARG A 164 33.16 -21.35 54.19
N ARG A 165 33.33 -22.33 55.08
CA ARG A 165 33.10 -23.77 54.96
C ARG A 165 31.65 -24.10 54.61
N GLY A 166 31.45 -25.21 53.90
CA GLY A 166 30.17 -25.66 53.38
C GLY A 166 29.19 -26.23 54.42
N ARG A 167 27.93 -26.40 53.99
CA ARG A 167 26.94 -27.31 54.59
C ARG A 167 25.96 -27.80 53.52
N PRO A 168 25.72 -29.12 53.38
CA PRO A 168 24.81 -29.67 52.38
C PRO A 168 23.38 -29.81 52.91
N THR A 169 22.38 -29.79 52.03
CA THR A 169 20.99 -30.34 52.12
C THR A 169 20.11 -29.57 51.12
N ARG A 170 19.10 -30.08 50.41
CA ARG A 170 18.42 -31.38 50.24
C ARG A 170 17.64 -31.22 48.92
N LYS A 171 17.66 -32.20 48.01
CA LYS A 171 16.87 -32.17 46.76
C LYS A 171 15.39 -32.04 47.12
N ARG A 172 14.73 -30.96 46.66
CA ARG A 172 13.27 -30.80 46.78
C ARG A 172 12.62 -31.35 45.51
N PHE A 173 11.82 -32.39 45.68
CA PHE A 173 11.01 -33.01 44.63
C PHE A 173 9.59 -32.42 44.65
N ARG A 174 8.98 -32.32 43.44
CA ARG A 174 7.57 -32.02 43.08
C ARG A 174 7.18 -30.53 43.05
N SER A 175 6.43 -30.05 42.05
CA SER A 175 5.36 -30.70 41.26
C SER A 175 5.31 -30.22 39.81
N ARG A 176 5.05 -31.13 38.85
CA ARG A 176 4.72 -30.78 37.45
C ARG A 176 3.36 -30.06 37.41
N PRO A 177 3.17 -29.02 36.58
CA PRO A 177 1.84 -28.49 36.31
C PRO A 177 1.01 -29.54 35.56
N ARG A 178 -0.20 -29.76 36.04
CA ARG A 178 -1.26 -30.53 35.40
C ARG A 178 -1.54 -29.87 34.05
N TYR A 179 -1.29 -30.56 32.94
CA TYR A 179 -1.74 -30.10 31.63
C TYR A 179 -3.26 -30.05 31.66
N ASP A 180 -3.82 -28.86 31.58
CA ASP A 180 -5.24 -28.63 31.41
C ASP A 180 -5.61 -29.09 29.99
N TYR A 181 -6.42 -30.15 29.90
CA TYR A 181 -6.85 -30.75 28.64
C TYR A 181 -8.27 -30.29 28.32
N ASP A 182 -8.51 -28.99 28.40
CA ASP A 182 -9.77 -28.42 27.97
C ASP A 182 -9.53 -27.43 26.83
N ASP A 183 -10.39 -27.49 25.82
CA ASP A 183 -10.48 -26.62 24.65
C ASP A 183 -9.75 -27.01 23.34
N ARG A 184 -9.78 -28.30 22.96
CA ARG A 184 -9.58 -28.69 21.54
C ARG A 184 -10.87 -28.60 20.70
N GLY A 185 -12.03 -28.75 21.33
CA GLY A 185 -13.33 -28.80 20.64
C GLY A 185 -13.82 -27.44 20.12
N SER A 186 -13.57 -26.34 20.84
CA SER A 186 -13.95 -25.00 20.39
C SER A 186 -13.08 -24.51 19.23
N ARG A 187 -11.79 -24.83 19.28
CA ARG A 187 -10.81 -24.47 18.24
C ARG A 187 -11.20 -24.99 16.86
N TYR A 188 -11.73 -26.21 16.77
CA TYR A 188 -12.22 -26.81 15.51
C TYR A 188 -13.55 -26.25 14.99
N ARG A 189 -14.31 -25.52 15.82
CA ARG A 189 -15.56 -24.86 15.40
C ARG A 189 -15.32 -23.49 14.76
N ASN A 190 -14.17 -22.86 15.01
CA ASN A 190 -13.86 -21.59 14.36
C ASN A 190 -13.59 -21.83 12.86
N ILE A 191 -14.39 -21.16 12.01
CA ILE A 191 -14.29 -21.24 10.54
C ILE A 191 -12.89 -20.82 10.05
N GLU A 192 -12.26 -19.88 10.74
CA GLU A 192 -10.91 -19.39 10.49
C GLU A 192 -9.87 -20.50 10.76
N TYR A 193 -10.12 -21.35 11.75
CA TYR A 193 -9.26 -22.48 12.07
C TYR A 193 -9.44 -23.63 11.07
N ARG A 194 -10.65 -23.87 10.57
CA ARG A 194 -10.90 -24.86 9.50
C ARG A 194 -10.22 -24.47 8.20
N MET A 195 -10.34 -23.20 7.78
CA MET A 195 -9.67 -22.69 6.58
C MET A 195 -8.14 -22.72 6.70
N ALA A 196 -7.62 -22.56 7.92
CA ALA A 196 -6.18 -22.58 8.16
C ALA A 196 -5.62 -24.00 8.38
N ALA A 197 -6.41 -24.95 8.88
CA ALA A 197 -6.00 -26.34 9.07
C ALA A 197 -5.78 -27.12 7.76
N ASP A 198 -6.33 -26.63 6.64
CA ASP A 198 -6.10 -27.18 5.30
C ASP A 198 -4.76 -26.70 4.69
N ASP A 199 -4.04 -25.74 5.30
CA ASP A 199 -2.68 -25.37 4.90
C ASP A 199 -1.66 -26.31 5.59
N PRO A 200 -0.86 -27.09 4.84
CA PRO A 200 0.17 -27.98 5.40
C PRO A 200 1.22 -27.29 6.28
N ARG A 201 1.31 -25.95 6.21
CA ARG A 201 2.23 -25.12 7.00
C ARG A 201 1.62 -24.58 8.29
N PHE A 202 0.35 -24.86 8.56
CA PHE A 202 -0.34 -24.39 9.76
C PHE A 202 0.10 -25.19 10.99
N ASP A 203 0.98 -24.60 11.79
CA ASP A 203 1.36 -25.16 13.10
C ASP A 203 0.48 -24.56 14.22
N PRO A 204 -0.47 -25.33 14.79
CA PRO A 204 -1.38 -24.85 15.83
C PRO A 204 -0.70 -24.42 17.14
N GLN A 205 0.61 -24.67 17.31
CA GLN A 205 1.40 -24.23 18.46
C GLN A 205 2.01 -22.84 18.28
N VAL A 206 2.06 -22.31 17.06
CA VAL A 206 2.61 -20.98 16.77
C VAL A 206 1.50 -19.93 16.90
N ASP A 207 1.71 -18.94 17.75
CA ASP A 207 0.78 -17.84 17.94
C ASP A 207 0.66 -16.95 16.68
N LEU A 208 -0.47 -16.25 16.54
CA LEU A 208 -0.77 -15.43 15.37
C LEU A 208 0.30 -14.36 15.10
N ARG A 209 0.89 -13.76 16.14
CA ARG A 209 1.90 -12.71 15.98
C ARG A 209 3.18 -13.28 15.37
N THR A 210 3.64 -14.42 15.87
CA THR A 210 4.81 -15.11 15.31
C THR A 210 4.57 -15.54 13.85
N ARG A 211 3.36 -15.98 13.50
CA ARG A 211 3.02 -16.30 12.10
C ARG A 211 3.05 -15.06 11.20
N LEU A 212 2.46 -13.95 11.65
CA LEU A 212 2.47 -12.69 10.90
C LEU A 212 3.89 -12.14 10.72
N GLU A 213 4.75 -12.29 11.72
CA GLU A 213 6.17 -11.92 11.60
C GLU A 213 6.87 -12.74 10.50
N ARG A 214 6.60 -14.05 10.42
CA ARG A 214 7.14 -14.92 9.35
C ARG A 214 6.57 -14.59 7.96
N LEU A 215 5.31 -14.18 7.89
CA LEU A 215 4.64 -13.83 6.64
C LEU A 215 4.91 -12.38 6.19
N ARG A 216 5.56 -11.57 7.02
CA ARG A 216 5.71 -10.13 6.80
C ARG A 216 6.31 -9.77 5.44
N GLU A 217 7.39 -10.46 5.03
CA GLU A 217 8.05 -10.25 3.73
C GLU A 217 7.17 -10.69 2.55
N LEU A 218 6.37 -11.75 2.73
CA LEU A 218 5.44 -12.25 1.73
C LEU A 218 4.25 -11.29 1.55
N ILE A 219 3.71 -10.78 2.66
CA ILE A 219 2.64 -9.77 2.65
C ILE A 219 3.15 -8.49 1.97
N ALA A 220 4.35 -8.04 2.28
CA ALA A 220 4.96 -6.88 1.62
C ALA A 220 5.14 -7.10 0.11
N SER A 221 5.56 -8.29 -0.29
CA SER A 221 5.65 -8.66 -1.71
C SER A 221 4.29 -8.64 -2.40
N ALA A 222 3.24 -9.13 -1.75
CA ALA A 222 1.88 -9.07 -2.27
C ALA A 222 1.39 -7.61 -2.39
N ASN A 223 1.63 -6.78 -1.38
CA ASN A 223 1.29 -5.35 -1.38
C ASN A 223 1.92 -4.60 -2.57
N LEU A 224 3.18 -4.89 -2.90
CA LEU A 224 3.85 -4.33 -4.07
C LEU A 224 3.19 -4.73 -5.40
N ILE A 225 2.72 -5.98 -5.50
CA ILE A 225 2.01 -6.48 -6.68
C ILE A 225 0.64 -5.80 -6.79
N ASN A 226 -0.09 -5.69 -5.67
CA ASN A 226 -1.40 -5.05 -5.61
C ASN A 226 -1.31 -3.56 -5.96
N GLY A 227 -0.30 -2.86 -5.43
CA GLY A 227 -0.02 -1.47 -5.79
C GLY A 227 0.30 -1.32 -7.28
N ARG A 228 1.10 -2.23 -7.87
CA ARG A 228 1.37 -2.24 -9.31
C ARG A 228 0.10 -2.45 -10.13
N PHE A 229 -0.75 -3.38 -9.72
CA PHE A 229 -2.04 -3.63 -10.38
C PHE A 229 -2.91 -2.37 -10.38
N GLY A 230 -3.04 -1.70 -9.25
CA GLY A 230 -3.77 -0.43 -9.13
C GLY A 230 -3.29 0.65 -10.10
N ARG A 231 -1.96 0.84 -10.20
CA ARG A 231 -1.39 1.81 -11.16
C ARG A 231 -1.68 1.43 -12.62
N LYS A 232 -1.60 0.15 -12.96
CA LYS A 232 -1.91 -0.34 -14.32
C LYS A 232 -3.40 -0.26 -14.65
N ALA A 233 -4.29 -0.43 -13.68
CA ALA A 233 -5.72 -0.24 -13.87
C ALA A 233 -6.04 1.19 -14.32
N VAL A 234 -5.34 2.20 -13.80
CA VAL A 234 -5.47 3.59 -14.27
C VAL A 234 -5.08 3.72 -15.73
N SER A 235 -3.93 3.14 -16.13
CA SER A 235 -3.49 3.15 -17.54
C SER A 235 -4.50 2.49 -18.46
N ALA A 236 -5.07 1.34 -18.06
CA ALA A 236 -6.04 0.60 -18.84
C ALA A 236 -7.39 1.35 -18.95
N GLY A 237 -7.71 2.18 -17.95
CA GLY A 237 -8.91 3.03 -17.93
C GLY A 237 -8.75 4.36 -18.67
N MET A 238 -7.56 4.72 -19.15
CA MET A 238 -7.35 5.96 -19.91
C MET A 238 -8.12 5.94 -21.23
N ARG A 239 -8.74 7.07 -21.57
CA ARG A 239 -9.53 7.22 -22.80
C ARG A 239 -9.09 8.47 -23.55
N THR A 240 -9.09 8.37 -24.87
CA THR A 240 -8.98 9.54 -25.74
C THR A 240 -10.26 10.37 -25.61
N LYS A 241 -10.12 11.64 -25.27
CA LYS A 241 -11.21 12.61 -25.27
C LYS A 241 -10.98 13.58 -26.42
N CYS A 242 -12.01 13.79 -27.23
CA CYS A 242 -11.95 14.68 -28.39
C CYS A 242 -12.90 15.87 -28.19
N THR A 243 -12.55 16.99 -28.80
CA THR A 243 -13.34 18.23 -28.90
C THR A 243 -13.53 18.55 -30.38
N CYS A 244 -14.76 18.84 -30.77
CA CYS A 244 -15.11 19.17 -32.15
C CYS A 244 -15.13 20.68 -32.35
N HIS A 245 -14.55 21.15 -33.47
CA HIS A 245 -14.37 22.58 -33.77
C HIS A 245 -14.97 22.97 -35.14
N GLY A 246 -15.80 22.12 -35.74
CA GLY A 246 -16.43 22.40 -37.03
C GLY A 246 -17.56 23.43 -36.94
N VAL A 247 -18.01 23.91 -38.11
CA VAL A 247 -19.12 24.88 -38.23
C VAL A 247 -20.36 24.33 -37.54
N SER A 248 -21.02 25.18 -36.74
CA SER A 248 -22.18 24.81 -35.92
C SER A 248 -21.94 23.64 -34.95
N GLY A 249 -20.70 23.43 -34.51
CA GLY A 249 -20.34 22.35 -33.58
C GLY A 249 -20.19 20.98 -34.25
N SER A 250 -20.07 20.94 -35.58
CA SER A 250 -19.81 19.69 -36.32
C SER A 250 -18.44 19.09 -36.00
N CYS A 251 -18.32 17.77 -36.14
CA CYS A 251 -17.09 17.01 -35.90
C CYS A 251 -16.32 16.70 -37.19
N SER A 252 -16.24 17.65 -38.12
CA SER A 252 -15.41 17.56 -39.34
C SER A 252 -13.92 17.76 -39.03
N ILE A 253 -13.62 18.70 -38.12
CA ILE A 253 -12.30 18.98 -37.56
C ILE A 253 -12.37 18.97 -36.04
N GLY A 254 -11.30 18.52 -35.39
CA GLY A 254 -11.27 18.44 -33.94
C GLY A 254 -9.89 18.19 -33.36
N THR A 255 -9.82 18.27 -32.04
CA THR A 255 -8.64 17.94 -31.23
C THR A 255 -8.98 16.94 -30.16
#